data_AF-A0A550HNN2-F1
#
_entry.id   AF-A0A550HNN2-F1
#
_cell.length_a   1.000
_cell.length_b   1.000
_cell.length_c   1.000
_cell.angle_alpha   90.00
_cell.angle_beta   90.00
_cell.angle_gamma   90.00
#
_symmetry.space_group_name_H-M   'P 1'
#
loop_
_entity.id
_entity.type
_entity.pdbx_description
1 polymer ?
#
loop_
_entity_poly.entity_id
_entity_poly.type
_entity_poly.pdbx_seq_one_letter_code
_entity_poly.pdbx_strand_id
1 'polypeptide(L)'
;MPFIGPWEIALILAIVLLVFGPKKLPELAKSMGDAIRQYKTAVDGGGGLIPGSSTPGAPKTAYPAIEPPVKPISPQAKSAEVLLDTAKNLGITTEGKTMDQISEEIAEKAGQKQGVKKSEPQKVSEPETKEEKK
;
A
#
# COMPACT_ATOMS: atom_id res chain seq x y z
N MET A 1 -19.56 35.80 26.78
CA MET A 1 -18.56 35.55 25.72
C MET A 1 -19.29 35.75 24.39
N PRO A 2 -18.77 36.56 23.45
CA PRO A 2 -19.40 36.68 22.14
C PRO A 2 -19.37 35.31 21.46
N PHE A 3 -20.55 34.72 21.24
CA PHE A 3 -20.68 33.48 20.50
C PHE A 3 -20.62 33.85 19.02
N ILE A 4 -19.54 33.43 18.35
CA ILE A 4 -19.45 33.52 16.90
C ILE A 4 -20.53 32.60 16.34
N GLY A 5 -21.59 33.21 15.82
CA GLY A 5 -22.68 32.48 15.21
C GLY A 5 -22.30 31.96 13.82
N PRO A 6 -23.13 31.07 13.25
CA PRO A 6 -22.97 30.64 11.86
C PRO A 6 -22.92 31.83 10.88
N TRP A 7 -23.55 32.96 11.23
CA TRP A 7 -23.60 34.17 10.42
C TRP A 7 -22.24 34.87 10.33
N GLU A 8 -21.55 35.05 11.46
CA GLU A 8 -20.20 35.62 11.51
C GLU A 8 -19.20 34.73 10.78
N ILE A 9 -19.30 33.40 10.94
CA ILE A 9 -18.46 32.44 10.20
C ILE A 9 -18.68 32.62 8.70
N ALA A 10 -19.92 32.71 8.23
CA ALA A 10 -20.22 32.90 6.81
C ALA A 10 -19.63 34.20 6.25
N LEU A 11 -19.68 35.30 7.01
CA LEU A 11 -19.09 36.58 6.60
C LEU A 11 -17.56 36.48 6.43
N ILE A 12 -16.87 35.84 7.37
CA ILE A 12 -15.42 35.63 7.30
C ILE A 12 -15.09 34.73 6.10
N LEU A 13 -15.84 33.65 5.92
CA LEU A 13 -15.66 32.72 4.81
C LEU A 13 -15.88 33.42 3.46
N ALA A 14 -16.85 34.34 3.37
CA ALA A 14 -17.07 35.16 2.18
C ALA A 14 -15.87 36.06 1.84
N ILE A 15 -15.22 36.68 2.84
CA ILE A 15 -14.02 37.50 2.63
C ILE A 15 -12.85 36.62 2.15
N VAL A 16 -12.65 35.45 2.76
CA VAL A 16 -11.61 34.48 2.34
C VAL A 16 -11.87 34.01 0.90
N LEU A 17 -13.13 33.70 0.58
CA LEU A 17 -13.56 33.34 -0.77
C LEU A 17 -13.35 34.47 -1.79
N LEU A 18 -13.40 35.73 -1.38
CA LEU A 18 -13.13 36.86 -2.28
C LEU A 18 -11.63 36.96 -2.62
N VAL A 19 -10.76 36.74 -1.63
CA VAL A 19 -9.30 36.80 -1.81
C VAL A 19 -8.77 35.58 -2.56
N PHE A 20 -9.18 34.38 -2.14
CA PHE A 20 -8.70 33.12 -2.72
C PHE A 20 -9.54 32.63 -3.90
N GLY A 21 -10.82 33.01 -3.96
CA GLY A 21 -11.78 32.52 -4.95
C GLY A 21 -12.51 31.24 -4.50
N PRO A 22 -13.80 31.08 -4.86
CA PRO A 22 -14.59 29.88 -4.50
C PRO A 22 -14.12 28.59 -5.15
N LYS A 23 -13.29 28.67 -6.19
CA LYS A 23 -12.71 27.50 -6.85
C LYS A 23 -11.44 27.00 -6.16
N LYS A 24 -10.74 27.85 -5.39
CA LYS A 24 -9.44 27.49 -4.78
C LYS A 24 -9.56 26.75 -3.46
N LEU A 25 -10.55 27.08 -2.62
CA LEU A 25 -10.81 26.31 -1.39
C LEU A 25 -11.06 24.82 -1.65
N PRO A 26 -11.94 24.39 -2.59
CA PRO A 26 -12.15 22.97 -2.84
C PRO A 26 -10.93 22.29 -3.49
N GLU A 27 -10.17 23.00 -4.31
CA GLU A 27 -8.93 22.50 -4.93
C GLU A 27 -7.85 22.21 -3.87
N LEU A 28 -7.67 23.13 -2.91
CA LEU A 28 -6.76 22.97 -1.77
C LEU A 28 -7.25 21.89 -0.80
N ALA A 29 -8.55 21.85 -0.49
CA ALA A 29 -9.12 20.84 0.40
C ALA A 29 -8.95 19.42 -0.17
N LYS A 30 -9.05 19.24 -1.49
CA LYS A 30 -8.85 17.95 -2.15
C LYS A 30 -7.41 17.44 -1.97
N SER A 31 -6.42 18.27 -2.34
CA SER A 31 -5.00 17.91 -2.23
C SER A 31 -4.54 17.73 -0.78
N MET A 32 -4.98 18.61 0.12
CA MET A 32 -4.69 18.50 1.56
C MET A 32 -5.39 17.30 2.19
N GLY A 33 -6.62 16.98 1.76
CA GLY A 33 -7.37 15.82 2.23
C GLY A 33 -6.69 14.51 1.87
N ASP A 34 -6.16 14.39 0.65
CA ASP A 34 -5.36 13.23 0.24
C ASP A 34 -4.09 13.08 1.10
N ALA A 35 -3.38 14.19 1.38
CA ALA A 35 -2.20 14.19 2.23
C ALA A 35 -2.52 13.78 3.69
N ILE A 36 -3.57 14.35 4.29
CA ILE A 36 -4.02 14.01 5.64
C ILE A 36 -4.46 12.54 5.71
N ARG A 37 -5.14 12.04 4.68
CA ARG A 37 -5.60 10.66 4.61
C ARG A 37 -4.44 9.67 4.57
N GLN A 38 -3.41 9.96 3.75
CA GLN A 38 -2.19 9.16 3.71
C GLN A 38 -1.42 9.23 5.03
N TYR A 39 -1.32 10.41 5.64
CA TYR A 39 -0.68 10.60 6.93
C TYR A 39 -1.36 9.77 8.04
N LYS A 40 -2.70 9.85 8.13
CA LYS A 40 -3.48 9.04 9.08
C LYS A 40 -3.27 7.55 8.84
N THR A 41 -3.31 7.10 7.59
CA THR A 41 -3.11 5.69 7.23
C THR A 41 -1.73 5.17 7.66
N ALA A 42 -0.69 6.00 7.53
CA ALA A 42 0.67 5.66 7.94
C ALA A 42 0.85 5.70 9.48
N VAL A 43 0.22 6.67 10.15
CA VAL A 43 0.33 6.85 11.60
C VAL A 43 -0.49 5.82 12.38
N ASP A 44 -1.69 5.48 11.91
CA ASP A 44 -2.57 4.50 12.56
C ASP A 44 -2.12 3.04 12.34
N GLY A 45 -0.95 2.81 11.71
CA GLY A 45 -0.30 1.49 11.61
C GLY A 45 -1.11 0.43 10.83
N GLY A 46 -2.08 0.87 10.02
CA GLY A 46 -3.11 0.00 9.46
C GLY A 46 -2.87 -0.35 8.00
N GLY A 47 -2.03 -1.37 7.77
CA GLY A 47 -2.14 -2.20 6.57
C GLY A 47 -3.51 -2.88 6.54
N GLY A 48 -4.47 -2.29 5.82
CA GLY A 48 -5.83 -2.82 5.79
C GLY A 48 -6.65 -2.22 4.66
N LEU A 49 -6.46 -2.74 3.44
CA LEU A 49 -7.49 -2.99 2.43
C LEU A 49 -8.68 -2.00 2.35
N ILE A 50 -8.42 -0.69 2.26
CA ILE A 50 -9.43 0.26 1.78
C ILE A 50 -9.14 0.58 0.31
N PRO A 51 -9.71 -0.16 -0.67
CA PRO A 51 -9.69 0.23 -2.07
C PRO A 51 -10.66 1.41 -2.26
N GLY A 52 -10.25 2.57 -1.77
CA GLY A 52 -10.91 3.86 -1.97
C GLY A 52 -10.12 4.68 -2.99
N SER A 53 -9.84 4.08 -4.15
CA SER A 53 -9.58 4.79 -5.39
C SER A 53 -10.92 5.15 -6.00
N SER A 54 -11.46 6.31 -5.68
CA SER A 54 -12.53 6.90 -6.47
C SER A 54 -12.41 8.42 -6.44
N THR A 55 -11.72 8.92 -7.45
CA THR A 55 -11.74 10.28 -7.98
C THR A 55 -13.13 10.95 -7.86
N PRO A 56 -13.29 12.05 -7.11
CA PRO A 56 -14.43 12.96 -7.34
C PRO A 56 -13.99 14.05 -8.32
N GLY A 57 -14.00 13.77 -9.62
CA GLY A 57 -13.41 14.68 -10.61
C GLY A 57 -13.67 14.35 -12.08
N ALA A 58 -14.77 13.66 -12.40
CA ALA A 58 -15.23 13.53 -13.77
C ALA A 58 -16.54 14.33 -13.98
N PRO A 59 -16.63 15.19 -15.01
CA PRO A 59 -17.87 15.88 -15.35
C PRO A 59 -18.93 14.86 -15.80
N LYS A 60 -20.15 15.01 -15.29
CA LYS A 60 -21.34 14.33 -15.80
C LYS A 60 -21.69 14.94 -17.16
N THR A 61 -21.15 14.40 -18.25
CA THR A 61 -21.75 14.54 -19.58
C THR A 61 -22.61 13.30 -19.85
N ALA A 62 -23.92 13.56 -19.99
CA ALA A 62 -24.92 12.82 -20.74
C ALA A 62 -24.94 11.28 -20.59
N TYR A 63 -25.94 10.78 -19.87
CA TYR A 63 -26.44 9.41 -20.07
C TYR A 63 -27.08 9.33 -21.46
N PRO A 64 -26.70 8.33 -22.27
CA PRO A 64 -27.72 7.46 -22.83
C PRO A 64 -27.53 6.05 -22.29
N ALA A 65 -28.57 5.53 -21.66
CA ALA A 65 -28.68 4.12 -21.33
C ALA A 65 -28.89 3.33 -22.64
N ILE A 66 -27.93 2.43 -22.98
CA ILE A 66 -28.09 1.13 -23.65
C ILE A 66 -26.83 0.29 -23.31
N GLU A 67 -27.05 -1.00 -23.00
CA GLU A 67 -26.19 -2.02 -22.33
C GLU A 67 -25.11 -2.66 -23.25
N PRO A 68 -24.01 -3.29 -22.73
CA PRO A 68 -24.01 -4.73 -22.38
C PRO A 68 -23.10 -5.11 -21.16
N PRO A 69 -23.15 -6.35 -20.62
CA PRO A 69 -22.60 -6.69 -19.31
C PRO A 69 -21.08 -6.93 -19.38
N VAL A 70 -20.30 -6.10 -18.68
CA VAL A 70 -18.86 -6.33 -18.53
C VAL A 70 -18.59 -6.91 -17.14
N LYS A 71 -18.10 -8.15 -17.19
CA LYS A 71 -17.78 -9.07 -16.10
C LYS A 71 -16.82 -8.42 -15.07
N PRO A 72 -16.91 -8.80 -13.77
CA PRO A 72 -16.13 -8.17 -12.71
C PRO A 72 -14.62 -8.37 -12.94
N ILE A 73 -13.88 -7.28 -13.07
CA ILE A 73 -12.42 -7.31 -13.14
C ILE A 73 -11.91 -7.47 -11.70
N SER A 74 -11.79 -8.72 -11.28
CA SER A 74 -11.17 -9.11 -10.02
C SER A 74 -9.69 -8.68 -10.00
N PRO A 75 -9.14 -8.18 -8.87
CA PRO A 75 -7.71 -7.85 -8.69
C PRO A 75 -6.72 -9.01 -8.91
N GLN A 76 -7.20 -10.20 -9.22
CA GLN A 76 -6.47 -11.47 -9.28
C GLN A 76 -5.45 -11.56 -10.44
N ALA A 77 -5.58 -10.72 -11.46
CA ALA A 77 -4.68 -10.76 -12.63
C ALA A 77 -3.25 -10.28 -12.32
N LYS A 78 -3.07 -9.30 -11.42
CA LYS A 78 -1.74 -8.75 -11.12
C LYS A 78 -0.90 -9.65 -10.23
N SER A 79 -1.54 -10.38 -9.30
CA SER A 79 -0.85 -11.31 -8.42
C SER A 79 -0.33 -12.52 -9.20
N ALA A 80 -1.13 -13.04 -10.14
CA ALA A 80 -0.75 -14.15 -11.01
C ALA A 80 0.48 -13.81 -11.87
N GLU A 81 0.59 -12.56 -12.35
CA GLU A 81 1.68 -12.15 -13.23
C GLU A 81 3.04 -12.15 -12.52
N VAL A 82 3.10 -11.67 -11.27
CA VAL A 82 4.35 -11.63 -10.47
C VAL A 82 4.84 -13.03 -10.10
N LEU A 83 3.90 -13.96 -9.86
CA LEU A 83 4.19 -15.37 -9.57
C LEU A 83 4.70 -16.11 -10.82
N LEU A 84 4.13 -15.83 -12.00
CA LEU A 84 4.57 -16.40 -13.27
C LEU A 84 5.96 -15.89 -13.68
N ASP A 85 6.27 -14.61 -13.43
CA ASP A 85 7.58 -14.03 -13.76
C ASP A 85 8.69 -14.63 -12.89
N THR A 86 8.41 -14.82 -11.59
CA THR A 86 9.34 -15.46 -10.66
C THR A 86 9.57 -16.94 -11.01
N ALA A 87 8.51 -17.68 -11.37
CA ALA A 87 8.62 -19.07 -11.80
C ALA A 87 9.49 -19.22 -13.05
N LYS A 88 9.31 -18.35 -14.05
CA LYS A 88 10.12 -18.34 -15.28
C LYS A 88 11.59 -18.06 -14.99
N ASN A 89 11.88 -17.08 -14.14
CA ASN A 89 13.26 -16.72 -13.79
C ASN A 89 13.97 -17.80 -12.94
N LEU A 90 13.19 -18.61 -12.22
CA LEU A 90 13.68 -19.80 -11.49
C LEU A 90 13.74 -21.07 -12.36
N GLY A 91 13.34 -21.00 -13.63
CA GLY A 91 13.36 -22.14 -14.56
C GLY A 91 12.31 -23.20 -14.23
N ILE A 92 11.18 -22.80 -13.64
CA ILE A 92 10.06 -23.68 -13.33
C ILE A 92 9.10 -23.70 -14.52
N THR A 93 8.84 -24.89 -15.07
CA THR A 93 7.90 -25.09 -16.17
C THR A 93 6.47 -24.82 -15.70
N THR A 94 5.87 -23.71 -16.13
CA THR A 94 4.53 -23.25 -15.70
C THR A 94 3.38 -23.84 -16.53
N GLU A 95 3.64 -24.72 -17.48
CA GLU A 95 2.63 -25.31 -18.36
C GLU A 95 2.08 -26.60 -17.74
N GLY A 96 0.90 -26.51 -17.12
CA GLY A 96 0.13 -27.65 -16.59
C GLY A 96 0.10 -27.81 -15.06
N LYS A 97 0.71 -26.90 -14.29
CA LYS A 97 0.69 -26.90 -12.81
C LYS A 97 -0.29 -25.84 -12.26
N THR A 98 -1.02 -26.18 -11.19
CA THR A 98 -1.87 -25.21 -10.46
C THR A 98 -1.02 -24.19 -9.71
N MET A 99 -1.58 -23.01 -9.49
CA MET A 99 -0.89 -21.88 -8.85
C MET A 99 -0.33 -22.23 -7.46
N ASP A 100 -1.03 -23.10 -6.71
CA ASP A 100 -0.59 -23.59 -5.41
C ASP A 100 0.68 -24.45 -5.53
N GLN A 101 0.75 -25.38 -6.50
CA GLN A 101 1.94 -26.22 -6.74
C GLN A 101 3.15 -25.42 -7.22
N ILE A 102 2.91 -24.37 -8.02
CA ILE A 102 3.98 -23.47 -8.45
C ILE A 102 4.56 -22.73 -7.24
N SER A 103 3.70 -22.29 -6.31
CA SER A 103 4.15 -21.60 -5.09
C SER A 103 4.97 -22.49 -4.16
N GLU A 104 4.60 -23.76 -4.00
CA GLU A 104 5.35 -24.75 -3.21
C GLU A 104 6.69 -25.13 -3.87
N GLU A 105 6.73 -25.32 -5.19
CA GLU A 105 7.97 -25.65 -5.88
C GLU A 105 8.95 -24.45 -5.93
N ILE A 106 8.42 -23.22 -5.98
CA ILE A 106 9.22 -21.99 -5.82
C ILE A 106 9.82 -21.94 -4.42
N ALA A 107 9.05 -22.20 -3.36
CA ALA A 107 9.56 -22.19 -1.99
C ALA A 107 10.65 -23.25 -1.78
N GLU A 108 10.47 -24.45 -2.34
CA GLU A 108 11.43 -25.54 -2.25
C GLU A 108 12.73 -25.25 -3.03
N LYS A 109 12.64 -24.76 -4.27
CA LYS A 109 13.82 -24.40 -5.08
C LYS A 109 14.52 -23.12 -4.61
N ALA A 110 13.79 -22.16 -4.06
CA ALA A 110 14.37 -20.97 -3.44
C ALA A 110 15.17 -21.33 -2.18
N GLY A 111 14.74 -22.35 -1.43
CA GLY A 111 15.46 -22.87 -0.27
C GLY A 111 16.79 -23.57 -0.60
N GLN A 112 16.88 -24.28 -1.73
CA GLN A 112 18.11 -25.03 -2.08
C GLN A 112 19.24 -24.19 -2.72
N LYS A 113 18.97 -22.97 -3.20
CA LYS A 113 20.02 -22.11 -3.78
C LYS A 113 20.77 -21.23 -2.77
N GLN A 114 20.48 -21.32 -1.47
CA GLN A 114 21.34 -20.77 -0.40
C GLN A 114 22.12 -21.88 0.29
N GLY A 115 23.06 -22.46 -0.45
CA GLY A 115 24.22 -23.13 0.15
C GLY A 115 25.20 -22.10 0.71
N VAL A 116 24.96 -21.59 1.91
CA VAL A 116 26.04 -21.18 2.82
C VAL A 116 25.87 -21.95 4.12
N LYS A 117 26.65 -23.04 4.16
CA LYS A 117 26.98 -23.89 5.29
C LYS A 117 27.01 -23.12 6.62
N LYS A 118 26.00 -23.32 7.47
CA LYS A 118 26.13 -23.09 8.92
C LYS A 118 26.64 -24.38 9.56
N SER A 119 27.91 -24.67 9.31
CA SER A 119 28.70 -25.57 10.14
C SER A 119 29.22 -24.76 11.32
N GLU A 120 28.59 -24.93 12.48
CA GLU A 120 29.31 -24.96 13.77
C GLU A 120 30.40 -26.06 13.71
N PRO A 121 31.43 -26.08 14.58
CA PRO A 121 31.94 -25.08 15.53
C PRO A 121 33.47 -24.86 15.38
N GLN A 122 34.06 -23.79 15.94
CA GLN A 122 35.32 -23.84 16.73
C GLN A 122 35.99 -22.46 16.93
N LYS A 123 36.37 -22.25 18.19
CA LYS A 123 37.59 -21.58 18.68
C LYS A 123 37.55 -20.05 18.86
N VAL A 124 36.93 -19.65 19.96
CA VAL A 124 37.45 -18.59 20.84
C VAL A 124 37.70 -19.29 22.18
N SER A 125 38.81 -20.02 22.35
CA SER A 125 40.04 -19.54 22.97
C SER A 125 39.90 -18.19 23.69
N GLU A 126 39.18 -18.22 24.80
CA GLU A 126 39.36 -17.26 25.89
C GLU A 126 40.06 -18.03 27.02
N PRO A 127 41.32 -17.73 27.35
CA PRO A 127 42.01 -18.42 28.43
C PRO A 127 41.51 -17.92 29.78
N GLU A 128 41.04 -18.87 30.59
CA GLU A 128 41.04 -18.74 32.04
C GLU A 128 42.47 -18.43 32.51
N THR A 129 42.68 -17.36 33.29
CA THR A 129 43.44 -17.47 34.56
C THR A 129 43.26 -16.23 35.44
N LYS A 130 43.12 -16.52 36.75
CA LYS A 130 43.29 -15.68 37.95
C LYS A 130 42.11 -14.78 38.30
N GLU A 131 41.24 -15.14 39.24
CA GLU A 131 41.48 -15.61 40.62
C GLU A 131 42.34 -14.66 41.48
N GLU A 132 41.73 -14.31 42.63
CA GLU A 132 42.32 -13.80 43.87
C GLU A 132 42.52 -12.27 44.00
N LYS A 133 41.60 -11.62 44.74
CA LYS A 133 41.88 -10.92 46.01
C LYS A 133 40.69 -10.03 46.45
N LYS A 134 39.89 -10.51 47.41
CA LYS A 134 39.61 -9.85 48.71
C LYS A 134 38.39 -10.46 49.41
#